data_AF-A0A382NZG3-F1
#
_entry.id   AF-A0A382NZG3-F1
#
_cell.length_a   1.000
_cell.length_b   1.000
_cell.length_c   1.000
_cell.angle_alpha   90.00
_cell.angle_beta   90.00
_cell.angle_gamma   90.00
#
_symmetry.space_group_name_H-M   'P 1'
#
loop_
_entity.id
_entity.type
_entity.pdbx_description
1 polymer ?
#
loop_
_entity_poly.entity_id
_entity_poly.type
_entity_poly.pdbx_seq_one_letter_code
_entity_poly.pdbx_strand_id
1 'polypeptide(L)'
;MLFDLDGTIYQEGALISGAVEVLDLLKVSQIPFRFITNNTRMRKNKIVTMLGNMGLIISSDDIFAAPHAAVLYCQNKGYKKILLAVQDKEIAKDFSEFKLVKHNPEAVVLGDMGEEFTFKLINTLFNHILSGAELVSM
;
A
#
# COMPACT_ATOMS: atom_id res chain seq x y z
N MET A 1 -9.28 10.39 13.75
CA MET A 1 -9.51 10.85 12.36
C MET A 1 -8.64 10.07 11.40
N LEU A 2 -9.11 9.86 10.16
CA LEU A 2 -8.29 9.27 9.10
C LEU A 2 -8.20 10.29 7.98
N PHE A 3 -6.99 10.62 7.56
CA PHE A 3 -6.73 11.53 6.45
C PHE A 3 -6.26 10.74 5.25
N ASP A 4 -6.88 10.98 4.10
CA ASP A 4 -6.20 10.66 2.84
C ASP A 4 -4.93 11.52 2.71
N LEU A 5 -4.01 11.12 1.84
CA LEU A 5 -2.77 11.83 1.60
C LEU A 5 -2.83 12.74 0.38
N ASP A 6 -3.05 12.17 -0.81
CA ASP A 6 -3.04 12.91 -2.07
C ASP A 6 -4.32 13.74 -2.21
N GLY A 7 -4.19 15.01 -2.55
CA GLY A 7 -5.31 15.96 -2.62
C GLY A 7 -5.91 16.37 -1.26
N THR A 8 -5.38 15.86 -0.14
CA THR A 8 -5.85 16.20 1.22
C THR A 8 -4.75 16.78 2.10
N ILE A 9 -3.58 16.16 2.14
CA ILE A 9 -2.41 16.64 2.89
C ILE A 9 -1.39 17.31 1.97
N TYR A 10 -1.21 16.74 0.77
CA TYR A 10 -0.34 17.31 -0.25
C TYR A 10 -1.01 17.26 -1.62
N GLN A 11 -0.56 18.12 -2.53
CA GLN A 11 -0.94 18.09 -3.94
C GLN A 11 0.25 18.59 -4.77
N GLU A 12 0.51 17.96 -5.92
CA GLU A 12 1.55 18.39 -6.88
C GLU A 12 2.95 18.60 -6.26
N GLY A 13 3.30 17.82 -5.23
CA GLY A 13 4.62 17.87 -4.61
C GLY A 13 4.77 18.89 -3.48
N ALA A 14 3.68 19.54 -3.05
CA ALA A 14 3.68 20.49 -1.94
C ALA A 14 2.55 20.18 -0.93
N LEU A 15 2.75 20.56 0.33
CA LEU A 15 1.68 20.49 1.34
C LEU A 15 0.56 21.46 1.00
N ILE A 16 -0.68 21.03 1.23
CA ILE A 16 -1.85 21.89 1.10
C ILE A 16 -1.83 22.92 2.23
N SER A 17 -2.12 24.18 1.91
CA SER A 17 -2.19 25.27 2.89
C SER A 17 -3.17 24.94 4.02
N GLY A 18 -2.76 25.11 5.28
CA GLY A 18 -3.57 24.76 6.44
C GLY A 18 -3.45 23.30 6.90
N ALA A 19 -2.82 22.41 6.12
CA ALA A 19 -2.74 21.00 6.50
C ALA A 19 -1.94 20.79 7.78
N VAL A 20 -0.79 21.44 7.92
CA VAL A 20 0.08 21.32 9.11
C VAL A 20 -0.63 21.89 10.33
N GLU A 21 -1.28 23.04 10.19
CA GLU A 21 -2.01 23.74 11.24
C GLU A 21 -3.15 22.89 11.80
N VAL A 22 -3.90 22.21 10.92
CA VAL A 22 -4.96 21.27 11.34
C VAL A 22 -4.36 20.08 12.07
N LEU A 23 -3.28 19.49 11.56
CA LEU A 23 -2.63 18.36 12.23
C LEU A 23 -2.12 18.74 13.62
N ASP A 24 -1.53 19.92 13.77
CA ASP A 24 -1.05 20.41 15.07
C ASP A 24 -2.20 20.74 16.02
N LEU A 25 -3.32 21.29 15.52
CA LEU A 25 -4.52 21.47 16.32
C LEU A 25 -5.06 20.14 16.87
N LEU A 26 -5.06 19.08 16.05
CA LEU A 26 -5.48 17.75 16.48
C LEU A 26 -4.54 17.17 17.53
N LYS A 27 -3.21 17.36 17.39
CA LYS A 27 -2.22 16.95 18.40
C LYS A 27 -2.47 17.65 19.74
N VAL A 28 -2.64 18.98 19.73
CA VAL A 28 -2.92 19.78 20.94
C VAL A 28 -4.24 19.36 21.58
N SER A 29 -5.24 19.05 20.76
CA SER A 29 -6.56 18.58 21.21
C SER A 29 -6.58 17.10 21.60
N GLN A 30 -5.44 16.40 21.54
CA GLN A 30 -5.30 14.96 21.80
C GLN A 30 -6.26 14.08 20.97
N ILE A 31 -6.62 14.53 19.77
CA ILE A 31 -7.45 13.76 18.85
C ILE A 31 -6.52 12.89 18.01
N PRO A 32 -6.59 11.54 18.15
CA PRO A 32 -5.72 10.66 17.40
C PRO A 32 -6.05 10.72 15.91
N PHE A 33 -5.00 10.71 15.07
CA PHE A 33 -5.16 10.59 13.63
C PHE A 33 -4.15 9.63 13.01
N ARG A 34 -4.50 9.15 11.81
CA ARG A 34 -3.65 8.35 10.93
C ARG A 34 -3.84 8.81 9.49
N PHE A 35 -2.84 8.57 8.67
CA PHE A 35 -2.88 8.74 7.24
C PHE A 35 -3.24 7.42 6.57
N ILE A 36 -4.16 7.46 5.61
CA ILE A 36 -4.52 6.33 4.77
C ILE A 36 -4.17 6.67 3.32
N THR A 37 -3.77 5.66 2.55
CA THR A 37 -3.54 5.85 1.11
C THR A 37 -3.73 4.54 0.35
N ASN A 38 -4.32 4.63 -0.83
CA ASN A 38 -4.44 3.55 -1.80
C ASN A 38 -3.21 3.42 -2.72
N ASN A 39 -2.08 4.09 -2.41
CA ASN A 39 -0.88 3.97 -3.21
C ASN A 39 -0.29 2.55 -3.12
N THR A 40 -0.14 1.91 -4.28
CA THR A 40 0.35 0.54 -4.43
C THR A 40 1.77 0.46 -4.99
N ARG A 41 2.41 1.62 -5.23
CA ARG A 41 3.77 1.73 -5.79
C ARG A 41 4.81 2.16 -4.76
N MET A 42 4.39 2.54 -3.55
CA MET A 42 5.29 3.06 -2.50
C MET A 42 5.13 2.33 -1.18
N ARG A 43 6.27 1.97 -0.57
CA ARG A 43 6.31 1.57 0.84
C ARG A 43 6.12 2.78 1.75
N LYS A 44 5.65 2.54 2.97
CA LYS A 44 5.47 3.60 4.00
C LYS A 44 6.69 4.49 4.16
N ASN A 45 7.90 3.93 4.19
CA ASN A 45 9.12 4.73 4.36
C ASN A 45 9.37 5.70 3.19
N LYS A 46 9.02 5.33 1.95
CA LYS A 46 9.12 6.26 0.82
C LYS A 46 8.14 7.42 0.97
N ILE A 47 6.93 7.14 1.46
CA ILE A 47 5.90 8.16 1.74
C ILE A 47 6.37 9.09 2.87
N VAL A 48 6.94 8.54 3.95
CA VAL A 48 7.53 9.34 5.04
C VAL A 48 8.61 10.28 4.52
N THR A 49 9.56 9.77 3.71
CA THR A 49 10.61 10.61 3.12
C THR A 49 10.03 11.68 2.20
N MET A 50 9.03 11.33 1.38
CA MET A 50 8.37 12.26 0.48
C MET A 50 7.70 13.41 1.25
N LEU A 51 6.90 13.12 2.28
CA LEU A 51 6.25 14.12 3.11
C LEU A 51 7.25 14.94 3.93
N GLY A 52 8.33 14.31 4.40
CA GLY A 52 9.43 14.99 5.08
C GLY A 52 10.11 16.03 4.18
N ASN A 53 10.32 15.72 2.90
CA ASN A 53 10.85 16.67 1.92
C ASN A 53 9.90 17.84 1.65
N MET A 54 8.60 17.70 1.94
CA MET A 54 7.59 18.75 1.85
C MET A 54 7.45 19.53 3.17
N GLY A 55 8.21 19.17 4.21
CA GLY A 55 8.16 19.81 5.53
C GLY A 55 7.24 19.15 6.55
N LEU A 56 6.63 17.99 6.24
CA LEU A 56 5.78 17.24 7.17
C LEU A 56 6.52 16.02 7.72
N ILE A 57 6.94 16.09 8.97
CA ILE A 57 7.64 15.00 9.67
C ILE A 57 6.61 14.10 10.34
N ILE A 58 6.56 12.83 9.92
CA ILE A 58 5.66 11.81 10.47
C ILE A 58 6.38 10.47 10.62
N SER A 59 5.81 9.54 11.40
CA SER A 59 6.29 8.16 11.50
C SER A 59 5.66 7.28 10.42
N SER A 60 6.32 6.18 10.07
CA SER A 60 5.71 5.11 9.26
C SER A 60 4.51 4.48 9.97
N ASP A 61 4.47 4.51 11.29
CA ASP A 61 3.34 4.02 12.11
C ASP A 61 2.11 4.91 12.01
N ASP A 62 2.27 6.15 11.54
CA ASP A 62 1.15 7.06 11.28
C ASP A 62 0.45 6.72 9.96
N ILE A 63 1.03 5.85 9.12
CA ILE A 63 0.55 5.54 7.78
C ILE A 63 -0.05 4.13 7.71
N PHE A 64 -1.22 4.03 7.10
CA PHE A 64 -1.85 2.79 6.69
C PHE A 64 -2.03 2.79 5.16
N ALA A 65 -1.18 2.03 4.46
CA ALA A 65 -1.14 1.98 2.99
C ALA A 65 -1.71 0.67 2.44
N ALA A 66 -2.11 0.66 1.17
CA ALA A 66 -2.70 -0.50 0.50
C ALA A 66 -1.88 -1.80 0.60
N PRO A 67 -0.54 -1.81 0.40
CA PRO A 67 0.26 -3.03 0.62
C PRO A 67 0.15 -3.60 2.04
N HIS A 68 0.06 -2.73 3.05
CA HIS A 68 -0.13 -3.18 4.44
C HIS A 68 -1.50 -3.81 4.65
N ALA A 69 -2.55 -3.25 4.04
CA ALA A 69 -3.89 -3.83 4.09
C ALA A 69 -3.92 -5.23 3.44
N ALA A 70 -3.26 -5.40 2.30
CA ALA A 70 -3.16 -6.69 1.61
C ALA A 70 -2.40 -7.75 2.43
N VAL A 71 -1.31 -7.36 3.11
CA VAL A 71 -0.58 -8.23 4.04
C VAL A 71 -1.51 -8.72 5.17
N LEU A 72 -2.18 -7.78 5.86
CA LEU A 72 -3.10 -8.10 6.95
C LEU A 72 -4.26 -8.99 6.47
N TYR A 73 -4.79 -8.73 5.28
CA TYR A 73 -5.83 -9.54 4.67
C TYR A 73 -5.36 -11.00 4.46
N CYS A 74 -4.19 -11.18 3.85
CA CYS A 74 -3.62 -12.50 3.60
C CYS A 74 -3.29 -13.26 4.90
N GLN A 75 -2.82 -12.55 5.92
CA GLN A 75 -2.59 -13.11 7.27
C GLN A 75 -3.91 -13.61 7.88
N ASN A 76 -4.96 -12.78 7.86
CA ASN A 76 -6.27 -13.13 8.41
C ASN A 76 -6.94 -14.30 7.68
N LYS A 77 -6.67 -14.45 6.37
CA LYS A 77 -7.09 -15.62 5.58
C LYS A 77 -6.25 -16.87 5.85
N GLY A 78 -5.14 -16.75 6.57
CA GLY A 78 -4.24 -17.85 6.87
C GLY A 78 -3.36 -18.28 5.69
N TYR A 79 -3.25 -17.46 4.63
CA TYR A 79 -2.43 -17.78 3.46
C TYR A 79 -0.95 -17.87 3.82
N LYS A 80 -0.26 -18.81 3.17
CA LYS A 80 1.18 -19.08 3.32
C LYS A 80 1.94 -18.91 2.00
N LYS A 81 1.28 -19.17 0.88
CA LYS A 81 1.84 -19.10 -0.48
C LYS A 81 1.04 -18.10 -1.30
N ILE A 82 1.69 -17.00 -1.69
CA ILE A 82 1.07 -15.97 -2.51
C ILE A 82 1.86 -15.75 -3.80
N LEU A 83 1.17 -15.33 -4.85
CA LEU A 83 1.79 -14.76 -6.03
C LEU A 83 1.62 -13.25 -5.94
N LEU A 84 2.74 -12.52 -5.84
CA LEU A 84 2.74 -11.06 -5.74
C LEU A 84 3.02 -10.45 -7.12
N ALA A 85 2.05 -9.70 -7.65
CA ALA A 85 2.14 -8.94 -8.90
C ALA A 85 2.15 -7.44 -8.57
N VAL A 86 3.35 -6.90 -8.35
CA VAL A 86 3.61 -5.47 -8.14
C VAL A 86 4.88 -5.07 -8.90
N GLN A 87 4.92 -3.84 -9.42
CA GLN A 87 6.09 -3.34 -10.15
C GLN A 87 7.28 -3.05 -9.23
N ASP A 88 7.05 -2.39 -8.09
CA ASP A 88 8.13 -2.04 -7.15
C ASP A 88 8.53 -3.27 -6.32
N LYS A 89 9.71 -3.82 -6.64
CA LYS A 89 10.28 -4.99 -5.94
C LYS A 89 10.51 -4.74 -4.45
N GLU A 90 10.62 -3.50 -4.01
CA GLU A 90 10.77 -3.20 -2.59
C GLU A 90 9.51 -3.55 -1.80
N ILE A 91 8.31 -3.47 -2.42
CA ILE A 91 7.03 -3.84 -1.78
C ILE A 91 7.04 -5.31 -1.36
N ALA A 92 7.75 -6.18 -2.08
CA ALA A 92 7.88 -7.59 -1.70
C ALA A 92 8.43 -7.81 -0.29
N LYS A 93 9.18 -6.85 0.26
CA LYS A 93 9.67 -6.90 1.65
C LYS A 93 8.55 -6.78 2.68
N ASP A 94 7.45 -6.11 2.36
CA ASP A 94 6.26 -6.05 3.23
C ASP A 94 5.54 -7.40 3.32
N PHE A 95 5.75 -8.27 2.33
CA PHE A 95 5.16 -9.62 2.25
C PHE A 95 6.14 -10.73 2.68
N SER A 96 7.19 -10.39 3.43
CA SER A 96 8.27 -11.32 3.81
C SER A 96 7.80 -12.52 4.65
N GLU A 97 6.63 -12.44 5.28
CA GLU A 97 6.02 -13.54 6.03
C GLU A 97 5.38 -14.62 5.15
N PHE A 98 5.17 -14.33 3.87
CA PHE A 98 4.60 -15.27 2.90
C PHE A 98 5.68 -15.89 2.02
N LYS A 99 5.45 -17.13 1.61
CA LYS A 99 6.23 -17.75 0.54
C LYS A 99 5.74 -17.22 -0.80
N LEU A 100 6.55 -16.37 -1.45
CA LEU A 100 6.26 -15.91 -2.79
C LEU A 100 6.46 -17.06 -3.80
N VAL A 101 5.41 -17.42 -4.54
CA VAL A 101 5.40 -18.54 -5.49
C VAL A 101 4.91 -18.10 -6.87
N LYS A 102 5.37 -18.81 -7.91
CA LYS A 102 4.88 -18.65 -9.30
C LYS A 102 3.82 -19.67 -9.70
N HIS A 103 3.64 -20.72 -8.91
CA HIS A 103 2.75 -21.85 -9.23
C HIS A 103 1.95 -22.24 -7.98
N ASN A 104 0.68 -22.61 -8.20
CA ASN A 104 -0.29 -22.99 -7.16
C ASN A 104 -0.31 -22.04 -5.94
N PRO A 105 -0.49 -20.72 -6.16
CA PRO A 105 -0.68 -19.78 -5.05
C PRO A 105 -2.05 -19.97 -4.41
N GLU A 106 -2.17 -19.64 -3.13
CA GLU A 106 -3.45 -19.54 -2.42
C GLU A 106 -4.14 -18.20 -2.71
N ALA A 107 -3.33 -17.16 -2.92
CA ALA A 107 -3.80 -15.84 -3.35
C ALA A 107 -2.90 -15.22 -4.41
N VAL A 108 -3.52 -14.50 -5.35
CA VAL A 108 -2.87 -13.57 -6.26
C VAL A 108 -3.04 -12.17 -5.68
N VAL A 109 -1.95 -11.58 -5.19
CA VAL A 109 -1.93 -10.20 -4.70
C VAL A 109 -1.53 -9.30 -5.86
N LEU A 110 -2.46 -8.47 -6.32
CA LEU A 110 -2.29 -7.58 -7.48
C LEU A 110 -2.29 -6.12 -7.03
N GLY A 111 -1.19 -5.43 -7.29
CA GLY A 111 -1.12 -3.97 -7.24
C GLY A 111 -0.88 -3.38 -8.62
N ASP A 112 -0.46 -2.12 -8.68
CA ASP A 112 -0.15 -1.46 -9.94
C ASP A 112 1.12 -2.05 -10.59
N MET A 113 0.97 -2.47 -11.83
CA MET A 113 2.02 -3.06 -12.67
C MET A 113 2.57 -2.10 -13.73
N GLY A 114 2.00 -0.90 -13.86
CA GLY A 114 2.39 0.08 -14.87
C GLY A 114 2.46 -0.52 -16.27
N GLU A 115 3.59 -0.33 -16.95
CA GLU A 115 3.85 -0.87 -18.29
C GLU A 115 3.96 -2.41 -18.32
N GLU A 116 4.16 -3.07 -17.17
CA GLU A 116 4.22 -4.53 -17.08
C GLU A 116 2.82 -5.18 -17.06
N PHE A 117 1.75 -4.39 -17.03
CA PHE A 117 0.36 -4.87 -17.06
C PHE A 117 -0.07 -5.36 -18.46
N THR A 118 0.61 -6.41 -18.92
CA THR A 118 0.42 -7.00 -20.25
C THR A 118 -0.67 -8.05 -20.26
N PHE A 119 -1.26 -8.31 -21.43
CA PHE A 119 -2.22 -9.42 -21.60
C PHE A 119 -1.65 -10.77 -21.14
N LYS A 120 -0.36 -11.02 -21.42
CA LYS A 120 0.32 -12.24 -20.99
C LYS A 120 0.34 -12.38 -19.46
N LEU A 121 0.64 -11.29 -18.74
CA LEU A 121 0.59 -11.27 -17.28
C LEU A 121 -0.85 -11.52 -16.80
N ILE A 122 -1.82 -10.74 -17.29
CA ILE A 122 -3.23 -10.84 -16.89
C ILE A 122 -3.75 -12.26 -17.11
N ASN A 123 -3.49 -12.86 -18.28
CA ASN A 123 -3.91 -14.22 -18.57
C ASN A 123 -3.24 -15.26 -17.65
N THR A 124 -1.98 -15.04 -17.25
CA THR A 124 -1.29 -15.88 -16.26
C THR A 124 -1.97 -15.79 -14.89
N LEU A 125 -2.23 -14.57 -14.40
CA LEU A 125 -2.89 -14.34 -13.11
C LEU A 125 -4.31 -14.92 -13.12
N PHE A 126 -5.05 -14.70 -14.20
CA PHE A 126 -6.40 -15.20 -14.40
C PHE A 126 -6.48 -16.73 -14.33
N ASN A 127 -5.53 -17.45 -14.93
CA ASN A 127 -5.49 -18.92 -14.84
C ASN A 127 -5.25 -19.41 -13.41
N HIS A 128 -4.47 -18.70 -12.60
CA HIS A 128 -4.34 -19.03 -11.17
C HIS A 128 -5.65 -18.82 -10.41
N ILE A 129 -6.37 -17.74 -10.71
CA ILE A 129 -7.67 -17.45 -10.10
C ILE A 129 -8.71 -18.52 -10.48
N LEU A 130 -8.78 -18.90 -11.76
CA LEU A 130 -9.63 -20.00 -12.22
C LEU A 130 -9.28 -21.35 -11.58
N SER A 131 -8.01 -21.55 -11.21
CA SER A 131 -7.53 -22.75 -10.51
C SER A 131 -7.79 -22.71 -9.00
N GLY A 132 -8.48 -21.68 -8.49
CA GLY A 132 -8.92 -21.57 -7.10
C GLY A 132 -8.13 -20.60 -6.23
N ALA A 133 -7.15 -19.87 -6.77
CA ALA A 133 -6.48 -18.81 -6.00
C ALA A 133 -7.41 -17.61 -5.79
N GLU A 134 -7.42 -17.02 -4.59
CA GLU A 134 -8.19 -15.79 -4.34
C GLU A 134 -7.49 -14.56 -4.95
N LEU A 135 -8.25 -13.68 -5.60
CA LEU A 135 -7.73 -12.38 -6.02
C LEU A 135 -7.76 -11.39 -4.85
N VAL A 136 -6.60 -10.86 -4.49
CA VAL A 136 -6.44 -9.77 -3.53
C VAL A 136 -5.91 -8.56 -4.27
N SER A 137 -6.80 -7.64 -4.65
CA SER A 137 -6.40 -6.37 -5.24
C SER A 137 -6.12 -5.35 -4.14
N MET A 138 -5.09 -4.55 -4.34
CA MET A 138 -4.74 -3.42 -3.48
C MET A 138 -4.61 -2.15 -4.30
#